data_AF-I4D597-F1
#
_entry.id   AF-I4D597-F1
#
_cell.length_a   1.000
_cell.length_b   1.000
_cell.length_c   1.000
_cell.angle_alpha   90.00
_cell.angle_beta   90.00
_cell.angle_gamma   90.00
#
_symmetry.space_group_name_H-M   'P 1'
#
loop_
_entity.id
_entity.type
_entity.pdbx_description
1 polymer ?
#
loop_
_entity_poly.entity_id
_entity_poly.type
_entity_poly.pdbx_seq_one_letter_code
_entity_poly.pdbx_strand_id
1 'polypeptide(L)'
;MDYQLEVSVDLTNQKVQFAGITRSNPAITIDSKPPLGDGQGYTPLELLLISLASCSGTTIVTLLRKMRKNNFGLKVKAKGIRRDQNPSSLSKDFS
;
A
#
# COMPACT_ATOMS: atom_id res chain seq x y z
N MET A 1 -19.91 7.04 13.99
CA MET A 1 -20.66 7.02 12.71
C MET A 1 -19.80 6.21 11.80
N ASP A 2 -20.17 4.96 11.59
CA ASP A 2 -19.31 3.98 10.97
C ASP A 2 -19.54 4.05 9.47
N TYR A 3 -18.44 4.07 8.70
CA TYR A 3 -18.49 4.10 7.25
C TYR A 3 -17.88 2.80 6.74
N GLN A 4 -18.67 2.04 5.99
CA GLN A 4 -18.18 0.85 5.30
C GLN A 4 -17.31 1.28 4.11
N LEU A 5 -16.13 0.71 4.01
CA LEU A 5 -15.25 0.85 2.87
C LEU A 5 -15.24 -0.46 2.10
N GLU A 6 -15.66 -0.41 0.83
CA GLU A 6 -15.61 -1.54 -0.08
C GLU A 6 -14.76 -1.15 -1.30
N VAL A 7 -13.91 -2.09 -1.72
CA VAL A 7 -13.07 -1.95 -2.90
C VAL A 7 -13.14 -3.25 -3.69
N SER A 8 -13.22 -3.11 -5.02
CA SER A 8 -13.12 -4.22 -5.95
C SER A 8 -11.91 -4.01 -6.84
N VAL A 9 -11.36 -5.11 -7.34
CA VAL A 9 -10.26 -5.10 -8.30
C VAL A 9 -10.63 -6.00 -9.46
N ASP A 10 -10.33 -5.56 -10.67
CA ASP A 10 -10.63 -6.30 -11.90
C ASP A 10 -9.34 -6.90 -12.47
N LEU A 11 -9.41 -8.16 -12.90
CA LEU A 11 -8.31 -8.78 -13.63
C LEU A 11 -8.22 -8.15 -15.02
N THR A 12 -7.02 -7.72 -15.40
CA THR A 12 -6.81 -6.91 -16.62
C THR A 12 -6.05 -7.63 -17.74
N ASN A 13 -5.45 -8.77 -17.45
CA ASN A 13 -4.73 -9.58 -18.44
C ASN A 13 -4.85 -11.09 -18.12
N GLN A 14 -4.18 -11.93 -18.92
CA GLN A 14 -4.16 -13.38 -18.73
C GLN A 14 -3.26 -13.85 -17.58
N LYS A 15 -2.50 -12.94 -16.97
CA LYS A 15 -1.61 -13.18 -15.83
C LYS A 15 -2.31 -12.75 -14.54
N VAL A 16 -1.56 -12.24 -13.55
CA VAL A 16 -2.10 -11.78 -12.27
C VAL A 16 -2.06 -10.25 -12.12
N GLN A 17 -2.34 -9.52 -13.21
CA GLN A 17 -2.45 -8.06 -13.16
C GLN A 17 -3.89 -7.63 -12.87
N PHE A 18 -4.07 -6.83 -11.83
CA PHE A 18 -5.34 -6.26 -11.44
C PHE A 18 -5.34 -4.73 -11.52
N ALA A 19 -6.51 -4.14 -11.77
CA ALA A 19 -6.74 -2.72 -11.62
C ALA A 19 -7.72 -2.48 -10.47
N GLY A 20 -7.33 -1.69 -9.48
CA GLY A 20 -8.20 -1.22 -8.40
C GLY A 20 -8.62 0.23 -8.63
N ILE A 21 -9.92 0.49 -8.62
CA ILE A 21 -10.48 1.85 -8.73
C ILE A 21 -11.40 2.10 -7.53
N THR A 22 -11.29 3.29 -6.94
CA THR A 22 -12.21 3.75 -5.90
C THR A 22 -12.59 5.19 -6.14
N ARG A 23 -13.90 5.49 -6.11
CA ARG A 23 -14.46 6.82 -6.42
C ARG A 23 -13.99 7.27 -7.82
N SER A 24 -13.67 8.55 -7.99
CA SER A 24 -13.17 9.13 -9.24
C SER A 24 -11.63 9.20 -9.31
N ASN A 25 -10.92 8.35 -8.55
CA ASN A 25 -9.46 8.34 -8.57
C ASN A 25 -8.93 7.57 -9.79
N PRO A 26 -7.69 7.86 -10.24
CA PRO A 26 -6.99 7.02 -11.20
C PRO A 26 -6.86 5.58 -10.71
N ALA A 27 -6.86 4.63 -11.65
CA ALA A 27 -6.68 3.22 -11.34
C ALA A 27 -5.28 2.96 -10.75
N ILE A 28 -5.24 2.08 -9.75
CA ILE A 28 -3.99 1.51 -9.23
C ILE A 28 -3.75 0.18 -9.93
N THR A 29 -2.66 0.09 -10.68
CA THR A 29 -2.20 -1.18 -11.25
C THR A 29 -1.50 -2.01 -10.18
N ILE A 30 -2.03 -3.20 -9.92
CA ILE A 30 -1.51 -4.17 -8.97
C ILE A 30 -1.01 -5.36 -9.78
N ASP A 31 0.26 -5.73 -9.62
CA ASP A 31 0.84 -6.82 -10.41
C ASP A 31 1.88 -7.60 -9.61
N SER A 32 2.21 -8.80 -10.09
CA SER A 32 3.33 -9.59 -9.57
C SER A 32 4.52 -9.54 -10.53
N LYS A 33 5.69 -9.90 -10.03
CA LYS A 33 6.87 -10.07 -10.89
C LYS A 33 6.69 -11.30 -11.80
N PRO A 34 7.38 -11.35 -12.95
CA PRO A 34 7.49 -12.57 -13.74
C PRO A 34 7.98 -13.76 -12.90
N PRO A 35 7.52 -15.00 -13.17
CA PRO A 35 6.67 -15.40 -14.31
C PRO A 35 5.17 -15.21 -14.08
N LEU A 36 4.74 -14.97 -12.83
CA LEU A 36 3.32 -14.89 -12.49
C LEU A 36 2.63 -13.66 -13.10
N GLY A 37 3.29 -12.51 -13.06
CA GLY A 37 2.81 -11.24 -13.62
C GLY A 37 3.75 -10.67 -14.69
N ASP A 38 3.59 -9.37 -14.97
CA ASP A 38 4.38 -8.61 -15.95
C ASP A 38 5.27 -7.55 -15.29
N GLY A 39 5.16 -7.37 -13.97
CA GLY A 39 5.86 -6.35 -13.20
C GLY A 39 5.46 -4.91 -13.54
N GLN A 40 4.26 -4.68 -14.08
CA GLN A 40 3.82 -3.37 -14.57
C GLN A 40 3.06 -2.54 -13.53
N GLY A 41 3.11 -2.93 -12.26
CA GLY A 41 2.41 -2.27 -11.17
C GLY A 41 3.04 -2.53 -9.81
N TYR A 42 2.43 -2.00 -8.76
CA TYR A 42 2.85 -2.31 -7.41
C TYR A 42 2.45 -3.74 -7.05
N THR A 43 3.31 -4.45 -6.34
CA THR A 43 2.89 -5.71 -5.72
C THR A 43 1.89 -5.45 -4.58
N PRO A 44 1.00 -6.41 -4.27
CA PRO A 44 0.06 -6.26 -3.15
C PRO A 44 0.76 -5.90 -1.82
N LEU A 45 1.94 -6.46 -1.57
CA LEU A 45 2.72 -6.18 -0.36
C LEU A 45 3.36 -4.79 -0.36
N GLU A 46 3.79 -4.27 -1.52
CA GLU A 46 4.27 -2.90 -1.63
C GLU A 46 3.14 -1.90 -1.37
N LEU A 47 1.94 -2.13 -1.92
CA LEU A 47 0.76 -1.30 -1.63
C LEU A 47 0.40 -1.33 -0.14
N LEU A 48 0.49 -2.50 0.50
CA LEU A 48 0.29 -2.63 1.93
C LEU A 48 1.31 -1.83 2.75
N LEU A 49 2.59 -1.84 2.36
CA LEU A 49 3.62 -1.03 3.04
C LEU A 49 3.41 0.48 2.80
N ILE A 50 2.99 0.87 1.60
CA ILE A 50 2.65 2.26 1.28
C ILE A 50 1.45 2.72 2.13
N SER A 51 0.40 1.92 2.23
CA SER A 51 -0.78 2.26 3.04
C SER A 51 -0.40 2.38 4.51
N LEU A 52 0.40 1.45 5.05
CA LEU A 52 0.91 1.51 6.43
C LEU A 52 1.75 2.76 6.70
N ALA A 53 2.67 3.10 5.79
CA ALA A 53 3.51 4.29 5.90
C ALA A 53 2.69 5.58 5.90
N SER A 54 1.69 5.67 5.01
CA SER A 54 0.79 6.83 4.92
C SER A 54 -0.11 6.99 6.15
N CYS A 55 -0.65 5.89 6.68
CA CYS A 55 -1.46 5.90 7.89
C CYS A 55 -0.65 6.39 9.09
N SER A 56 0.55 5.84 9.29
CA SER A 56 1.47 6.28 10.34
C SER A 56 1.89 7.75 10.18
N GLY A 57 2.21 8.16 8.95
CA GLY A 57 2.56 9.55 8.64
C GLY A 57 1.44 10.53 8.94
N THR A 58 0.18 10.15 8.67
CA THR A 58 -1.00 10.97 8.95
C THR A 58 -1.14 11.27 10.44
N THR A 59 -0.90 10.27 11.30
CA THR A 59 -0.90 10.46 12.75
C THR A 59 0.16 11.49 13.19
N ILE A 60 1.39 11.41 12.66
CA ILE A 60 2.45 12.35 13.00
C ILE A 60 2.15 13.77 12.47
N VAL A 61 1.71 13.88 11.22
CA VAL A 61 1.32 15.17 10.60
C VAL A 61 0.23 15.85 11.40
N THR A 62 -0.81 15.11 11.79
CA THR A 62 -1.94 15.66 12.55
C THR A 62 -1.51 16.10 13.95
N LEU A 63 -0.62 15.36 14.61
CA LEU A 63 -0.05 15.76 15.89
C LEU A 63 0.77 17.06 15.78
N LEU A 64 1.69 17.16 14.83
CA LEU A 64 2.53 18.36 14.63
C LEU A 64 1.69 19.61 14.34
N ARG A 65 0.64 19.45 13.52
CA ARG A 65 -0.32 20.54 13.24
C ARG A 65 -1.09 20.98 14.49
N LYS A 66 -1.54 20.04 15.34
CA LYS A 66 -2.16 20.37 16.64
C LYS A 66 -1.21 21.16 17.55
N MET A 67 0.10 20.92 17.43
CA MET A 67 1.14 21.68 18.13
C MET A 67 1.51 23.01 17.46
N ARG A 68 0.76 23.46 16.45
CA ARG A 68 1.01 24.68 15.65
C ARG A 68 2.37 24.70 14.94
N LYS A 69 2.96 23.52 14.68
CA LYS A 69 4.14 23.38 13.83
C LYS A 69 3.67 23.12 12.41
N ASN A 70 3.63 24.17 11.57
CA ASN A 70 3.10 24.08 10.21
C ASN A 70 4.18 23.99 9.12
N ASN A 71 5.43 24.33 9.43
CA ASN A 71 6.54 24.33 8.48
C ASN A 71 7.45 23.12 8.73
N PHE A 72 7.05 21.95 8.25
CA PHE A 72 7.84 20.72 8.34
C PHE A 72 7.70 19.87 7.08
N GLY A 73 8.78 19.15 6.73
CA GLY A 73 8.73 18.03 5.79
C GLY A 73 8.73 16.71 6.56
N LEU A 74 7.89 15.76 6.17
CA LEU A 74 7.87 14.41 6.74
C LEU A 74 8.07 13.38 5.63
N LYS A 75 9.02 12.46 5.82
CA LYS A 75 9.21 11.29 4.98
C LYS A 75 9.16 10.04 5.85
N VAL A 76 8.19 9.16 5.58
CA VAL A 76 8.07 7.87 6.25
C VAL A 76 8.63 6.79 5.33
N LYS A 77 9.49 5.92 5.88
CA LYS A 77 9.98 4.73 5.18
C LYS A 77 9.48 3.50 5.91
N ALA A 78 8.71 2.65 5.24
CA ALA A 78 8.33 1.34 5.73
C ALA A 78 9.19 0.27 5.06
N LYS A 79 9.55 -0.76 5.83
CA LYS A 79 10.26 -1.95 5.35
C LYS A 79 9.54 -3.17 5.90
N GLY A 80 9.49 -4.23 5.11
CA GLY A 80 9.00 -5.53 5.52
C GLY A 80 9.73 -6.61 4.74
N ILE A 81 9.85 -7.79 5.33
CA ILE A 81 10.50 -8.93 4.68
C ILE A 81 9.39 -9.83 4.17
N ARG A 82 9.44 -10.14 2.87
CA ARG A 82 8.54 -11.12 2.30
C ARG A 82 9.01 -12.51 2.71
N ARG A 83 8.11 -13.30 3.30
CA ARG A 83 8.36 -14.73 3.53
C ARG A 83 7.98 -15.51 2.28
N ASP A 84 8.85 -16.43 1.85
CA ASP A 84 8.62 -17.28 0.67
C ASP A 84 7.66 -18.45 0.92
N GLN A 85 7.18 -18.65 2.15
CA GLN A 85 6.18 -19.67 2.47
C GLN A 85 4.79 -19.16 2.11
N ASN A 86 4.00 -20.00 1.44
CA ASN A 86 2.64 -19.68 1.06
C ASN A 86 1.68 -19.86 2.26
N PRO A 87 0.74 -18.93 2.53
CA PRO A 87 0.48 -17.68 1.80
C PRO A 87 1.57 -16.62 2.05
N SER A 88 1.94 -15.91 0.98
CA SER A 88 2.91 -14.81 1.03
C SER A 88 2.51 -13.79 2.12
N SER A 89 3.37 -13.63 3.13
CA SER A 89 3.14 -12.72 4.26
C SER A 89 4.35 -11.80 4.48
N LEU A 90 4.11 -10.64 5.08
CA LEU A 90 5.17 -9.77 5.57
C LEU A 90 5.55 -10.19 6.99
N SER A 91 6.83 -10.48 7.22
CA SER A 91 7.40 -10.61 8.56
C SER A 91 8.19 -9.36 8.94
N LYS A 92 8.25 -9.10 10.25
CA LYS A 92 9.20 -8.16 10.85
C LYS A 92 10.44 -8.94 11.30
N ASP A 93 11.61 -8.44 10.97
CA ASP A 93 12.82 -8.81 11.70
C ASP A 93 12.84 -8.00 13.01
N PHE A 94 12.90 -8.70 14.13
CA PHE A 94 13.15 -8.13 15.47
C PHE A 94 14.64 -8.21 15.83
N SER A 95 15.52 -8.06 14.84
CA SER A 95 16.96 -8.06 15.03
C SER A 95 17.52 -6.64 15.09
#